data_AF-W8S660-F1
#
_entry.id   AF-W8S660-F1
#
_cell.length_a   1.000
_cell.length_b   1.000
_cell.length_c   1.000
_cell.angle_alpha   90.00
_cell.angle_beta   90.00
_cell.angle_gamma   90.00
#
_symmetry.space_group_name_H-M   'P 1'
#
loop_
_entity.id
_entity.type
_entity.pdbx_description
1 polymer ?
#
loop_
_entity_poly.entity_id
_entity_poly.type
_entity_poly.pdbx_seq_one_letter_code
_entity_poly.pdbx_strand_id
1 'polypeptide(L)'
;MIRLVPILALVAAPSVAAAFPANGTYHSACAEGGAPAEDAAEATLEFPELCFDGACCALYNPTRLRGLEEEFLYDGTCREDDAEFEARLYFGEGPVAGSMVVVLRGLGMTLYDCAAQSGDATEAAAPADDADTPEEDPAAPEEESE
;
A
#
# COMPACT_ATOMS: atom_id res chain seq x y z
N MET A 1 -38.13 46.15 -7.90
CA MET A 1 -37.87 45.20 -6.79
C MET A 1 -37.03 44.07 -7.35
N ILE A 2 -35.72 44.04 -7.05
CA ILE A 2 -34.80 43.01 -7.54
C ILE A 2 -34.57 42.05 -6.36
N ARG A 3 -35.05 40.81 -6.50
CA ARG A 3 -34.78 39.72 -5.55
C ARG A 3 -33.38 39.19 -5.84
N LEU A 4 -32.40 39.50 -4.98
CA LEU A 4 -31.14 38.77 -4.95
C LEU A 4 -31.41 37.38 -4.36
N VAL A 5 -31.18 36.35 -5.16
CA VAL A 5 -31.11 34.97 -4.71
C VAL A 5 -29.66 34.71 -4.31
N PRO A 6 -29.34 34.44 -3.04
CA PRO A 6 -28.00 34.04 -2.66
C PRO A 6 -27.76 32.62 -3.18
N ILE A 7 -26.87 32.50 -4.17
CA ILE A 7 -26.33 31.21 -4.58
C ILE A 7 -25.39 30.77 -3.45
N LEU A 8 -25.87 29.87 -2.60
CA LEU A 8 -25.06 29.17 -1.63
C LEU A 8 -24.12 28.25 -2.41
N ALA A 9 -22.88 28.68 -2.63
CA ALA A 9 -21.84 27.82 -3.18
C ALA A 9 -21.50 26.77 -2.12
N LEU A 10 -22.06 25.58 -2.28
CA LEU A 10 -21.68 24.40 -1.51
C LEU A 10 -20.24 24.03 -1.94
N VAL A 11 -19.25 24.50 -1.18
CA VAL A 11 -17.88 24.02 -1.34
C VAL A 11 -17.90 22.57 -0.85
N ALA A 12 -17.95 21.62 -1.79
CA ALA A 12 -17.67 20.23 -1.49
C ALA A 12 -16.26 20.19 -0.93
N ALA A 13 -16.13 20.02 0.39
CA ALA A 13 -14.84 19.71 0.99
C ALA A 13 -14.33 18.45 0.29
N PRO A 14 -13.10 18.44 -0.24
CA PRO A 14 -12.52 17.22 -0.76
C PRO A 14 -12.56 16.20 0.38
N SER A 15 -13.35 15.16 0.20
CA SER A 15 -13.49 14.08 1.16
C SER A 15 -12.10 13.52 1.43
N VAL A 16 -11.67 13.56 2.69
CA VAL A 16 -10.38 13.07 3.22
C VAL A 16 -10.22 11.54 3.03
N ALA A 17 -11.10 10.91 2.25
CA ALA A 17 -11.21 9.48 2.03
C ALA A 17 -10.35 8.96 0.87
N ALA A 18 -9.54 9.81 0.22
CA ALA A 18 -8.78 9.43 -0.98
C ALA A 18 -7.34 8.97 -0.72
N ALA A 19 -6.89 8.88 0.54
CA ALA A 19 -5.51 8.49 0.90
C ALA A 19 -5.49 7.57 2.13
N PHE A 20 -6.45 6.66 2.21
CA PHE A 20 -6.58 5.74 3.33
C PHE A 20 -6.52 4.31 2.77
N PRO A 21 -5.71 3.41 3.36
CA PRO A 21 -5.77 1.99 3.04
C PRO A 21 -7.21 1.48 3.08
N ALA A 22 -7.56 0.62 2.14
CA ALA A 22 -8.88 -0.01 2.14
C ALA A 22 -9.07 -0.88 3.38
N ASN A 23 -10.30 -1.03 3.87
CA ASN A 23 -10.56 -2.03 4.90
C ASN A 23 -10.18 -3.42 4.38
N GLY A 24 -9.56 -4.24 5.23
CA GLY A 24 -9.05 -5.54 4.85
C GLY A 24 -7.99 -6.07 5.81
N THR A 25 -7.44 -7.22 5.45
CA THR A 25 -6.35 -7.87 6.18
C THR A 25 -5.06 -7.71 5.38
N TYR A 26 -4.00 -7.30 6.07
CA TYR A 26 -2.71 -7.01 5.50
C TYR A 26 -1.64 -7.83 6.19
N HIS A 27 -0.60 -8.21 5.45
CA HIS A 27 0.43 -9.12 5.91
C HIS A 27 1.84 -8.56 5.70
N SER A 28 2.78 -8.88 6.57
CA SER A 28 4.16 -8.40 6.47
C SER A 28 4.94 -9.02 5.31
N ALA A 29 4.49 -10.16 4.80
CA ALA A 29 5.08 -10.87 3.69
C ALA A 29 4.02 -11.66 2.91
N CYS A 30 4.16 -11.67 1.58
CA CYS A 30 3.32 -12.44 0.67
C CYS A 30 4.16 -13.54 0.01
N ALA A 31 3.58 -14.72 -0.11
CA ALA A 31 4.10 -15.83 -0.88
C ALA A 31 3.72 -15.70 -2.37
N GLU A 32 4.27 -16.59 -3.19
CA GLU A 32 3.88 -16.68 -4.60
C GLU A 32 2.37 -16.95 -4.75
N GLY A 33 1.76 -16.34 -5.77
CA GLY A 33 0.34 -16.48 -6.06
C GLY A 33 -0.60 -15.65 -5.17
N GLY A 34 -0.06 -14.71 -4.39
CA GLY A 34 -0.88 -13.73 -3.63
C GLY A 34 -1.40 -14.22 -2.29
N ALA A 35 -0.90 -15.35 -1.80
CA ALA A 35 -1.18 -15.81 -0.44
C ALA A 35 -0.26 -15.12 0.58
N PRO A 36 -0.65 -14.99 1.85
CA PRO A 36 0.29 -14.62 2.91
C PRO A 36 1.36 -15.71 3.11
N ALA A 37 2.57 -15.31 3.50
CA ALA A 37 3.60 -16.26 3.93
C ALA A 37 3.24 -16.89 5.30
N GLU A 38 3.73 -18.10 5.58
CA GLU A 38 3.34 -18.89 6.77
C GLU A 38 3.56 -18.15 8.11
N ASP A 39 4.66 -17.40 8.23
CA ASP A 39 5.02 -16.62 9.42
C ASP A 39 4.82 -15.11 9.24
N ALA A 40 3.98 -14.70 8.29
CA ALA A 40 3.70 -13.28 8.08
C ALA A 40 2.93 -12.71 9.27
N ALA A 41 3.40 -11.59 9.83
CA ALA A 41 2.63 -10.81 10.78
C ALA A 41 1.39 -10.26 10.07
N GLU A 42 0.30 -10.16 10.81
CA GLU A 42 -1.01 -9.76 10.30
C GLU A 42 -1.47 -8.47 10.98
N ALA A 43 -2.18 -7.64 10.21
CA ALA A 43 -3.04 -6.61 10.76
C ALA A 43 -4.38 -6.61 10.03
N THR A 44 -5.43 -6.27 10.75
CA THR A 44 -6.77 -6.09 10.19
C THR A 44 -7.23 -4.67 10.40
N LEU A 45 -7.69 -4.04 9.32
CA LEU A 45 -8.27 -2.71 9.32
C LEU A 45 -9.77 -2.80 9.03
N GLU A 46 -10.57 -2.41 10.02
CA GLU A 46 -12.00 -2.18 9.89
C GLU A 46 -12.27 -0.76 10.39
N PHE A 47 -11.97 0.25 9.56
CA PHE A 47 -11.95 1.63 10.00
C PHE A 47 -13.26 2.04 10.72
N PRO A 48 -13.18 2.63 11.94
CA PRO A 48 -12.00 3.22 12.56
C PRO A 48 -11.15 2.30 13.44
N GLU A 49 -11.36 0.98 13.42
CA GLU A 49 -10.58 0.04 14.23
C GLU A 49 -9.39 -0.55 13.44
N LEU A 50 -8.24 -0.64 14.10
CA LEU A 50 -7.04 -1.32 13.60
C LEU A 50 -6.57 -2.34 14.64
N CYS A 51 -6.48 -3.60 14.24
CA CYS A 51 -5.86 -4.65 15.03
C CYS A 51 -4.46 -4.97 14.47
N PHE A 52 -3.42 -4.83 15.29
CA PHE A 52 -2.02 -5.09 14.93
C PHE A 52 -1.23 -5.56 16.15
N ASP A 53 -0.42 -6.61 15.98
CA ASP A 53 0.45 -7.17 17.04
C ASP A 53 -0.30 -7.51 18.34
N GLY A 54 -1.50 -8.11 18.20
CA GLY A 54 -2.32 -8.51 19.35
C GLY A 54 -3.12 -7.38 20.02
N ALA A 55 -2.91 -6.13 19.64
CA ALA A 55 -3.67 -4.99 20.12
C ALA A 55 -4.71 -4.52 19.10
N CYS A 56 -5.94 -4.25 19.53
CA CYS A 56 -6.98 -3.61 18.71
C CYS A 56 -7.24 -2.18 19.21
N CYS A 57 -7.10 -1.21 18.32
CA CYS A 57 -7.18 0.22 18.62
C CYS A 57 -8.32 0.88 17.87
N ALA A 58 -9.22 1.55 18.59
CA ALA A 58 -10.19 2.46 18.00
C ALA A 58 -9.51 3.80 17.71
N LEU A 59 -9.40 4.17 16.44
CA LEU A 59 -8.66 5.35 15.96
C LEU A 59 -9.53 6.61 15.97
N TYR A 60 -8.96 7.73 16.41
CA TYR A 60 -9.61 9.04 16.45
C TYR A 60 -8.59 10.19 16.30
N ASN A 61 -9.07 11.44 16.24
CA ASN A 61 -8.25 12.65 16.09
C ASN A 61 -7.19 12.61 14.97
N PRO A 62 -7.59 12.41 13.70
CA PRO A 62 -6.65 12.40 12.57
C PRO A 62 -5.87 13.72 12.50
N THR A 63 -4.55 13.61 12.55
CA THR A 63 -3.61 14.73 12.42
C THR A 63 -2.76 14.50 11.18
N ARG A 64 -2.99 15.30 10.13
CA ARG A 64 -2.18 15.25 8.90
C ARG A 64 -0.73 15.64 9.20
N LEU A 65 0.23 14.88 8.66
CA LEU A 65 1.64 15.20 8.77
C LEU A 65 2.07 16.31 7.82
N ARG A 66 2.94 17.20 8.28
CA ARG A 66 3.44 18.30 7.46
C ARG A 66 4.48 17.75 6.47
N GLY A 67 4.23 17.95 5.18
CA GLY A 67 5.11 17.49 4.10
C GLY A 67 4.81 16.07 3.60
N LEU A 68 3.82 15.41 4.19
CA LEU A 68 3.33 14.07 3.81
C LEU A 68 1.79 14.16 3.77
N GLU A 69 1.26 14.71 2.67
CA GLU A 69 -0.15 15.15 2.60
C GLU A 69 -1.16 14.00 2.66
N GLU A 70 -0.69 12.80 2.37
CA GLU A 70 -1.42 11.53 2.35
C GLU A 70 -1.27 10.75 3.66
N GLU A 71 -0.47 11.23 4.61
CA GLU A 71 -0.18 10.53 5.86
C GLU A 71 -0.82 11.20 7.08
N PHE A 72 -1.34 10.36 7.98
CA PHE A 72 -2.05 10.79 9.17
C PHE A 72 -1.49 10.11 10.43
N LEU A 73 -1.42 10.88 11.52
CA LEU A 73 -1.29 10.37 12.88
C LEU A 73 -2.67 10.30 13.52
N TYR A 74 -2.98 9.19 14.17
CA TYR A 74 -4.19 8.99 14.94
C TYR A 74 -3.85 8.85 16.42
N ASP A 75 -4.71 9.35 17.28
CA ASP A 75 -4.78 8.89 18.67
C ASP A 75 -5.66 7.64 18.69
N GLY A 76 -5.40 6.72 19.61
CA GLY A 76 -6.13 5.45 19.68
C GLY A 76 -6.27 4.92 21.10
N THR A 77 -7.48 4.46 21.40
CA THR A 77 -7.78 3.69 22.61
C THR A 77 -7.66 2.22 22.24
N CYS A 78 -6.66 1.55 22.79
CA CYS A 78 -6.26 0.20 22.43
C CYS A 78 -6.57 -0.81 23.53
N ARG A 79 -6.85 -2.05 23.15
CA ARG A 79 -7.02 -3.18 24.06
C ARG A 79 -6.11 -4.34 23.64
N GLU A 80 -5.35 -4.86 24.60
CA GLU A 80 -4.43 -6.01 24.49
C GLU A 80 -4.58 -6.84 25.77
N ASP A 81 -4.88 -8.14 25.65
CA ASP A 81 -5.02 -9.06 26.80
C ASP A 81 -5.88 -8.51 27.97
N ASP A 82 -7.03 -7.92 27.64
CA ASP A 82 -7.97 -7.28 28.57
C ASP A 82 -7.44 -6.03 29.30
N ALA A 83 -6.26 -5.52 28.94
CA ALA A 83 -5.75 -4.23 29.38
C ALA A 83 -6.03 -3.13 28.34
N GLU A 84 -6.48 -1.97 28.81
CA GLU A 84 -6.67 -0.79 27.97
C GLU A 84 -5.46 0.15 28.07
N PHE A 85 -5.08 0.76 26.95
CA PHE A 85 -4.05 1.79 26.92
C PHE A 85 -4.33 2.82 25.81
N GLU A 86 -3.82 4.03 26.00
CA GLU A 86 -3.83 5.06 24.96
C GLU A 86 -2.51 5.03 24.20
N ALA A 87 -2.59 5.10 22.88
CA ALA A 87 -1.42 5.20 22.02
C ALA A 87 -1.66 6.24 20.94
N ARG A 88 -0.55 6.83 20.46
CA ARG A 88 -0.54 7.54 19.20
C ARG A 88 0.00 6.60 18.14
N LEU A 89 -0.80 6.36 17.11
CA LEU A 89 -0.48 5.46 16.01
C LEU A 89 -0.21 6.28 14.76
N TYR A 90 0.85 5.90 14.06
CA TYR A 90 1.01 6.30 12.67
C TYR A 90 0.34 5.26 11.80
N PHE A 91 -0.53 5.71 10.91
CA PHE A 91 -1.35 4.85 10.06
C PHE A 91 -1.62 5.55 8.73
N GLY A 92 -1.30 4.90 7.62
CA GLY A 92 -1.51 5.43 6.27
C GLY A 92 -1.14 4.44 5.18
N GLU A 93 -1.32 4.88 3.93
CA GLU A 93 -0.90 4.14 2.74
C GLU A 93 0.63 4.00 2.73
N GLY A 94 1.10 2.80 2.40
CA GLY A 94 2.52 2.53 2.30
C GLY A 94 3.11 2.92 0.94
N PRO A 95 4.39 2.63 0.70
CA PRO A 95 5.10 3.08 -0.51
C PRO A 95 4.63 2.41 -1.81
N VAL A 96 3.82 1.37 -1.73
CA VAL A 96 3.24 0.66 -2.87
C VAL A 96 1.72 0.57 -2.72
N ALA A 97 1.00 0.57 -3.84
CA ALA A 97 -0.45 0.41 -3.82
C ALA A 97 -0.87 -0.87 -3.08
N GLY A 98 -1.90 -0.78 -2.25
CA GLY A 98 -2.33 -1.92 -1.44
C GLY A 98 -1.40 -2.25 -0.27
N SER A 99 -0.50 -1.34 0.11
CA SER A 99 0.26 -1.46 1.37
C SER A 99 -0.18 -0.43 2.39
N MET A 100 0.07 -0.74 3.65
CA MET A 100 -0.10 0.18 4.77
C MET A 100 1.12 0.15 5.69
N VAL A 101 1.36 1.26 6.37
CA VAL A 101 2.40 1.34 7.40
C VAL A 101 1.74 1.59 8.74
N VAL A 102 2.07 0.76 9.72
CA VAL A 102 1.59 0.88 11.10
C VAL A 102 2.78 1.09 12.02
N VAL A 103 2.69 2.10 12.90
CA VAL A 103 3.61 2.23 14.04
C VAL A 103 2.82 2.27 15.33
N LEU A 104 3.04 1.27 16.19
CA LEU A 104 2.40 1.13 17.50
C LEU A 104 3.47 0.77 18.55
N ARG A 105 3.53 1.54 19.65
CA ARG A 105 4.44 1.30 20.80
C ARG A 105 5.92 1.07 20.43
N GLY A 106 6.39 1.66 19.33
CA GLY A 106 7.78 1.55 18.85
C GLY A 106 8.03 0.37 17.90
N LEU A 107 7.02 -0.47 17.65
CA LEU A 107 7.03 -1.44 16.55
C LEU A 107 6.46 -0.75 15.30
N GLY A 108 7.26 -0.71 14.23
CA GLY A 108 6.86 -0.18 12.93
C GLY A 108 6.92 -1.27 11.87
N MET A 109 5.87 -1.42 11.07
CA MET A 109 5.79 -2.44 10.04
C MET A 109 5.07 -1.93 8.78
N THR A 110 5.60 -2.31 7.62
CA THR A 110 4.89 -2.21 6.34
C THR A 110 4.20 -3.53 6.07
N LEU A 111 2.90 -3.47 5.76
CA LEU A 111 2.02 -4.61 5.57
C LEU A 111 1.34 -4.48 4.20
N TYR A 112 1.01 -5.60 3.56
CA TYR A 112 0.56 -5.67 2.17
C TYR A 112 -0.74 -6.47 2.05
N ASP A 113 -1.63 -6.02 1.17
CA ASP A 113 -2.71 -6.84 0.63
C ASP A 113 -2.12 -7.83 -0.37
N CYS A 114 -1.92 -9.08 0.06
CA CYS A 114 -1.30 -10.09 -0.78
C CYS A 114 -2.14 -10.44 -2.03
N ALA A 115 -3.47 -10.30 -1.96
CA ALA A 115 -4.31 -10.54 -3.13
C ALA A 115 -4.07 -9.46 -4.19
N ALA A 116 -3.99 -8.19 -3.78
CA ALA A 116 -3.65 -7.08 -4.67
C ALA A 116 -2.27 -7.24 -5.32
N GLN A 117 -1.28 -7.74 -4.57
CA GLN A 117 0.09 -7.96 -5.06
C GLN A 117 0.17 -9.02 -6.18
N SER A 118 -0.77 -9.97 -6.25
CA SER A 118 -0.79 -11.00 -7.29
C SER A 118 -1.31 -10.50 -8.65
N GLY A 119 -2.04 -9.38 -8.66
CA GLY A 119 -2.65 -8.81 -9.87
C GLY A 119 -1.67 -8.11 -10.80
N ASP A 120 -0.52 -7.64 -10.29
CA ASP A 120 0.49 -6.90 -11.06
C ASP A 120 1.55 -7.82 -11.71
N ALA A 121 1.65 -9.08 -11.29
CA ALA A 121 2.66 -10.00 -11.82
C ALA A 121 2.38 -10.51 -13.26
N THR A 122 1.24 -10.16 -13.87
CA THR A 122 0.87 -10.61 -15.23
C THR A 122 1.24 -9.61 -16.33
N GLU A 123 1.61 -8.36 -16.02
CA GLU A 123 1.91 -7.32 -17.04
C GLU A 123 3.41 -7.10 -17.33
N ALA A 124 4.24 -8.13 -17.16
CA ALA A 124 5.64 -8.10 -17.60
C ALA A 124 6.09 -9.40 -18.29
N ALA A 125 5.17 -10.12 -18.97
CA ALA A 125 5.60 -10.99 -20.06
C ALA A 125 5.98 -10.08 -21.24
N ALA A 126 7.26 -9.71 -21.32
CA ALA A 126 7.83 -9.14 -22.53
C ALA A 126 7.39 -10.02 -23.73
N PRO A 127 6.94 -9.42 -24.86
CA PRO A 127 6.69 -10.22 -26.05
C PRO A 127 7.97 -11.01 -26.34
N ALA A 128 7.82 -12.33 -26.52
CA ALA A 128 8.89 -13.17 -27.02
C ALA A 128 9.39 -12.53 -28.32
N ASP A 129 10.62 -12.02 -28.27
CA ASP A 129 11.33 -11.49 -29.42
C ASP A 129 11.65 -12.70 -30.30
N ASP A 130 10.73 -13.03 -31.21
CA ASP A 130 10.97 -13.88 -32.38
C ASP A 130 11.96 -13.15 -33.31
N ALA A 131 13.22 -13.07 -32.89
CA ALA A 131 14.34 -12.67 -33.74
C ALA A 131 15.05 -13.93 -34.24
N ASP A 132 14.43 -14.58 -35.22
CA ASP A 132 15.10 -15.39 -36.23
C ASP A 132 16.10 -14.47 -36.95
N THR A 133 17.32 -14.40 -36.41
CA THR A 133 18.46 -13.75 -37.06
C THR A 133 19.25 -14.85 -37.74
N PRO A 134 19.22 -14.97 -39.08
CA PRO A 134 20.07 -15.93 -39.77
C PRO A 134 21.54 -15.57 -39.53
N GLU A 135 22.30 -16.51 -38.99
CA GLU A 135 23.76 -16.43 -38.90
C GLU A 135 24.34 -16.30 -40.32
N GLU A 136 24.86 -15.12 -40.65
CA GLU A 136 25.70 -14.94 -41.84
C GLU A 136 27.03 -15.68 -41.62
N ASP A 137 27.28 -16.64 -42.50
CA ASP A 137 28.50 -17.47 -42.61
C ASP A 137 29.70 -16.57 -42.98
N PRO A 138 30.72 -16.41 -42.11
CA PRO A 138 31.90 -15.63 -42.46
C PRO A 138 32.80 -16.43 -43.40
N ALA A 139 32.83 -16.01 -44.67
CA ALA A 139 33.76 -16.50 -45.67
C ALA A 139 35.22 -16.47 -45.18
N ALA A 140 35.88 -17.63 -45.29
CA ALA A 140 37.31 -17.78 -44.99
C ALA A 140 38.17 -16.99 -45.98
N PRO A 141 39.19 -16.23 -45.53
CA PRO A 141 40.21 -15.71 -46.42
C PRO A 141 41.19 -16.82 -46.83
N GLU A 142 41.38 -16.95 -48.14
CA GLU A 142 42.31 -17.88 -48.79
C GLU A 142 43.76 -17.55 -48.41
N GLU A 143 44.54 -18.59 -48.14
CA GLU A 143 45.98 -18.50 -47.92
C GLU A 143 46.69 -18.23 -49.26
N GLU A 144 47.15 -17.00 -49.47
CA GLU A 144 48.14 -16.72 -50.52
C GLU A 144 49.54 -17.03 -49.99
N SER A 145 50.12 -18.06 -50.61
CA SER A 145 51.47 -18.55 -50.44
C SER A 145 52.42 -17.70 -51.30
N GLU A 146 53.52 -17.21 -50.73
CA GLU A 146 54.80 -16.99 -51.44
C GLU A 146 55.97 -16.85 -50.46
#